data_AF-A0A6C2UG38-F1
#
_entry.id   AF-A0A6C2UG38-F1
#
_cell.length_a   1.000
_cell.length_b   1.000
_cell.length_c   1.000
_cell.angle_alpha   90.00
_cell.angle_beta   90.00
_cell.angle_gamma   90.00
#
_symmetry.space_group_name_H-M   'P 1'
#
loop_
_entity.id
_entity.type
_entity.pdbx_description
1 polymer ?
#
loop_
_entity_poly.entity_id
_entity_poly.type
_entity_poly.pdbx_seq_one_letter_code
_entity_poly.pdbx_strand_id
1 'polypeptide(L)'
;MKKWLMTFVGAGMAVSVHAAGLLIEAESFGAKDGWVIDQQSFEKMGSAYLMANGMGRTIPDTTKTVEFPMPGKYHALVRTYNWTAPWYDGKGPGKIQLLVDGQPLPKVVGETGKQWEWQYAGQVTVGKTVGIGLRDLTGFNGRVDAIYFCNDRIYPPNDPKKLNNFRRELLGFHEPEVMPKSDLVVVGGGVAGCTTALSAARLGLKVTLIQNRPVLGGNNSPEVHVKICGLLNKNRYPKIGNIVREITGIAIPEDSHKEYNVEFPHGGFLSKEGQDEATADLRTQIMNEEKNVSLHLNMHAFDVQMKDGKIAAVVARSTETGKEVVFPGTLFADCTGDGTLGWLAGADWTQTREGKEYANEPSAPAEADNTLLGMSVRWRSDKVGNPKPFPTSEEIPWAHPCSEEYHMTDMGGRWFWETGMNMDCAIDAEIVRDNGLRGIYGNWAYVHNNLDQFKNREITWLSHIGGKRESRRLLGDLILTENDIINQVEYPDASFTSTWSLDLHYATPENKQRYPGWEWQTYCIQDPIKPYHVPYRTLYSRNVDNLFMAGRNISVTHAALGTVRVMVTTGMMGEVVGMAAATAIENGTSPRGVYEKHLDQLIKRMEAGVPTKPNAMQKEPPKYKPKVAAAGVH
;
A
#
# COMPACT_ATOMS: atom_id res chain seq x y z
N MET A 1 -66.40 -30.55 16.47
CA MET A 1 -66.23 -29.48 17.47
C MET A 1 -64.89 -28.79 17.23
N LYS A 2 -64.91 -27.45 17.30
CA LYS A 2 -63.81 -26.46 17.22
C LYS A 2 -63.75 -25.65 15.90
N LYS A 3 -64.37 -24.48 15.99
CA LYS A 3 -64.21 -23.30 15.11
C LYS A 3 -62.78 -22.78 15.25
N TRP A 4 -62.13 -22.47 14.13
CA TRP A 4 -60.93 -21.65 14.11
C TRP A 4 -61.32 -20.23 13.69
N LEU A 5 -61.09 -19.29 14.62
CA LEU A 5 -61.20 -17.85 14.42
C LEU A 5 -60.05 -17.39 13.51
N MET A 6 -60.37 -16.68 12.43
CA MET A 6 -59.40 -15.88 11.69
C MET A 6 -59.12 -14.60 12.47
N THR A 7 -57.87 -14.40 12.88
CA THR A 7 -57.39 -13.10 13.38
C THR A 7 -56.60 -12.44 12.26
N PHE A 8 -57.18 -11.43 11.62
CA PHE A 8 -56.47 -10.52 10.74
C PHE A 8 -55.57 -9.63 11.62
N VAL A 9 -54.27 -9.89 11.63
CA VAL A 9 -53.27 -8.93 12.13
C VAL A 9 -52.92 -8.03 10.97
N GLY A 10 -53.47 -6.80 10.98
CA GLY A 10 -53.03 -5.74 10.10
C GLY A 10 -51.57 -5.42 10.41
N ALA A 11 -50.65 -5.85 9.56
CA ALA A 11 -49.29 -5.36 9.55
C ALA A 11 -49.33 -3.89 9.09
N GLY A 12 -49.39 -2.97 10.05
CA GLY A 12 -49.10 -1.57 9.78
C GLY A 12 -47.68 -1.47 9.24
N MET A 13 -47.54 -1.13 7.96
CA MET A 13 -46.29 -0.58 7.44
C MET A 13 -46.03 0.72 8.19
N ALA A 14 -45.26 0.63 9.28
CA ALA A 14 -44.56 1.78 9.81
C ALA A 14 -43.55 2.19 8.74
N VAL A 15 -43.92 3.16 7.92
CA VAL A 15 -42.96 3.94 7.15
C VAL A 15 -42.10 4.63 8.20
N SER A 16 -40.95 4.05 8.51
CA SER A 16 -39.89 4.74 9.22
C SER A 16 -39.48 5.90 8.33
N VAL A 17 -40.00 7.10 8.64
CA VAL A 17 -39.48 8.36 8.11
C VAL A 17 -38.05 8.44 8.65
N HIS A 18 -37.09 7.90 7.90
CA HIS A 18 -35.69 8.14 8.18
C HIS A 18 -35.50 9.66 8.12
N ALA A 19 -34.99 10.22 9.22
CA ALA A 19 -34.62 11.63 9.27
C ALA A 19 -33.75 11.96 8.05
N ALA A 20 -34.11 13.01 7.30
CA ALA A 20 -33.43 13.40 6.07
C ALA A 20 -31.98 13.81 6.39
N GLY A 21 -31.05 12.87 6.30
CA GLY A 21 -29.63 13.11 6.51
C GLY A 21 -28.86 13.13 5.19
N LEU A 22 -27.75 13.87 5.15
CA LEU A 22 -26.79 13.83 4.03
C LEU A 22 -25.44 13.38 4.57
N LEU A 23 -24.94 12.24 4.07
CA LEU A 23 -23.60 11.76 4.33
C LEU A 23 -22.69 12.10 3.14
N ILE A 24 -21.52 12.65 3.42
CA ILE A 24 -20.49 12.96 2.45
C ILE A 24 -19.22 12.23 2.89
N GLU A 25 -18.77 11.27 2.08
CA GLU A 25 -17.46 10.64 2.25
C GLU A 25 -16.37 11.63 1.82
N ALA A 26 -15.35 11.81 2.66
CA ALA A 26 -14.40 12.90 2.51
C ALA A 26 -13.41 12.68 1.38
N GLU A 27 -13.10 11.43 1.03
CA GLU A 27 -12.32 11.08 -0.16
C GLU A 27 -12.94 11.64 -1.44
N SER A 28 -14.26 11.87 -1.45
CA SER A 28 -14.93 12.40 -2.63
C SER A 28 -14.47 13.82 -2.99
N PHE A 29 -13.89 14.58 -2.07
CA PHE A 29 -13.29 15.90 -2.38
C PHE A 29 -12.10 15.80 -3.35
N GLY A 30 -11.48 14.62 -3.47
CA GLY A 30 -10.34 14.35 -4.32
C GLY A 30 -9.02 14.85 -3.74
N ALA A 31 -7.90 14.31 -4.26
CA ALA A 31 -6.56 14.76 -3.92
C ALA A 31 -6.16 15.97 -4.79
N LYS A 32 -5.86 17.10 -4.16
CA LYS A 32 -5.39 18.32 -4.82
C LYS A 32 -4.78 19.30 -3.81
N ASP A 33 -3.82 20.10 -4.25
CA ASP A 33 -3.29 21.24 -3.48
C ASP A 33 -2.85 20.90 -2.05
N GLY A 34 -2.27 19.72 -1.84
CA GLY A 34 -1.82 19.24 -0.52
C GLY A 34 -2.84 18.40 0.25
N TRP A 35 -4.09 18.33 -0.23
CA TRP A 35 -5.04 17.31 0.21
C TRP A 35 -4.71 15.98 -0.48
N VAL A 36 -4.61 14.93 0.32
CA VAL A 36 -4.30 13.58 -0.14
C VAL A 36 -5.32 12.59 0.42
N ILE A 37 -5.44 11.43 -0.22
CA ILE A 37 -6.33 10.35 0.22
C ILE A 37 -5.48 9.28 0.87
N ASP A 38 -5.81 8.91 2.11
CA ASP A 38 -5.28 7.69 2.71
C ASP A 38 -6.17 6.51 2.35
N GLN A 39 -5.56 5.51 1.72
CA GLN A 39 -6.17 4.21 1.43
C GLN A 39 -5.42 3.05 2.08
N GLN A 40 -4.35 3.30 2.82
CA GLN A 40 -3.57 2.25 3.47
C GLN A 40 -4.17 1.81 4.81
N SER A 41 -4.98 2.67 5.42
CA SER A 41 -5.62 2.43 6.72
C SER A 41 -7.01 1.79 6.58
N PHE A 42 -7.40 1.41 5.37
CA PHE A 42 -8.73 0.94 5.03
C PHE A 42 -9.19 -0.24 5.90
N GLU A 43 -8.29 -1.16 6.25
CA GLU A 43 -8.61 -2.35 7.08
C GLU A 43 -9.21 -1.98 8.45
N LYS A 44 -8.74 -0.90 9.07
CA LYS A 44 -9.30 -0.39 10.33
C LYS A 44 -10.48 0.53 10.12
N MET A 45 -10.46 1.30 9.04
CA MET A 45 -11.41 2.39 8.81
C MET A 45 -12.69 1.96 8.10
N GLY A 46 -12.63 0.92 7.28
CA GLY A 46 -13.67 0.53 6.35
C GLY A 46 -13.89 1.54 5.21
N SER A 47 -13.00 2.52 5.05
CA SER A 47 -13.07 3.59 4.05
C SER A 47 -11.67 4.17 3.83
N ALA A 48 -11.52 4.87 2.71
CA ALA A 48 -10.44 5.83 2.57
C ALA A 48 -10.80 7.11 3.35
N TYR A 49 -9.84 8.00 3.58
CA TYR A 49 -10.14 9.31 4.18
C TYR A 49 -9.26 10.40 3.60
N LEU A 50 -9.72 11.64 3.71
CA LEU A 50 -8.99 12.81 3.24
C LEU A 50 -8.04 13.33 4.33
N MET A 51 -6.83 13.74 3.95
CA MET A 51 -5.82 14.26 4.86
C MET A 51 -5.13 15.50 4.30
N ALA A 52 -4.93 16.52 5.15
CA ALA A 52 -4.21 17.75 4.84
C ALA A 52 -2.70 17.56 5.03
N ASN A 53 -1.97 17.20 3.97
CA ASN A 53 -0.54 16.92 4.00
C ASN A 53 0.30 18.19 3.74
N GLY A 54 0.13 19.20 4.60
CA GLY A 54 0.68 20.54 4.42
C GLY A 54 2.16 20.72 4.78
N MET A 55 2.82 19.68 5.31
CA MET A 55 4.24 19.70 5.66
C MET A 55 4.61 20.85 6.62
N GLY A 56 3.74 21.12 7.59
CA GLY A 56 3.86 22.18 8.59
C GLY A 56 3.36 23.54 8.15
N ARG A 57 2.56 23.60 7.07
CA ARG A 57 1.95 24.82 6.55
C ARG A 57 0.52 24.56 6.15
N THR A 58 -0.35 25.53 6.38
CA THR A 58 -1.73 25.41 5.91
C THR A 58 -1.78 25.31 4.40
N ILE A 59 -2.70 24.48 3.92
CA ILE A 59 -2.97 24.28 2.51
C ILE A 59 -4.26 25.00 2.08
N PRO A 60 -4.45 25.28 0.77
CA PRO A 60 -5.69 25.87 0.28
C PRO A 60 -6.93 25.07 0.69
N ASP A 61 -8.05 25.76 0.90
CA ASP A 61 -9.34 25.13 1.18
C ASP A 61 -9.73 24.19 0.03
N THR A 62 -10.21 22.98 0.36
CA THR A 62 -10.86 22.12 -0.64
C THR A 62 -12.36 22.27 -0.54
N THR A 63 -13.03 22.30 -1.70
CA THR A 63 -14.49 22.49 -1.78
C THR A 63 -15.12 21.56 -2.82
N LYS A 64 -16.39 21.22 -2.58
CA LYS A 64 -17.27 20.50 -3.50
C LYS A 64 -18.71 20.97 -3.33
N THR A 65 -19.47 20.99 -4.41
CA THR A 65 -20.91 21.21 -4.39
C THR A 65 -21.67 19.90 -4.13
N VAL A 66 -22.66 19.94 -3.25
CA VAL A 66 -23.54 18.80 -2.92
C VAL A 66 -25.01 19.19 -2.96
N GLU A 67 -25.87 18.19 -3.14
CA GLU A 67 -27.33 18.35 -3.10
C GLU A 67 -27.87 17.83 -1.77
N PHE A 68 -28.53 18.71 -1.00
CA PHE A 68 -29.24 18.34 0.20
C PHE A 68 -30.62 17.77 -0.15
N PRO A 69 -31.13 16.77 0.61
CA PRO A 69 -32.46 16.19 0.37
C PRO A 69 -33.58 17.24 0.37
N MET A 70 -33.44 18.24 1.24
CA MET A 70 -34.33 19.40 1.31
C MET A 70 -33.62 20.62 1.90
N PRO A 71 -33.96 21.85 1.48
CA PRO A 71 -33.52 23.06 2.18
C PRO A 71 -33.98 23.05 3.64
N GLY A 72 -33.18 23.60 4.54
CA GLY A 72 -33.55 23.66 5.95
C GLY A 72 -32.37 23.78 6.89
N LYS A 73 -32.64 23.53 8.16
CA LYS A 73 -31.66 23.62 9.25
C LYS A 73 -31.06 22.24 9.52
N TYR A 74 -29.72 22.16 9.52
CA TYR A 74 -28.97 20.93 9.75
C TYR A 74 -27.88 21.14 10.79
N HIS A 75 -27.63 20.10 11.56
CA HIS A 75 -26.45 19.92 12.39
C HIS A 75 -25.37 19.21 11.57
N ALA A 76 -24.15 19.73 11.60
CA ALA A 76 -23.00 19.15 10.94
C ALA A 76 -22.10 18.42 11.94
N LEU A 77 -21.84 17.15 11.65
CA LEU A 77 -20.93 16.27 12.35
C LEU A 77 -19.79 15.88 11.40
N VAL A 78 -18.56 15.83 11.89
CA VAL A 78 -17.36 15.48 11.12
C VAL A 78 -16.69 14.30 11.81
N ARG A 79 -16.46 13.20 11.09
CA ARG A 79 -15.71 12.06 11.61
C ARG A 79 -14.21 12.33 11.46
N THR A 80 -13.55 12.51 12.60
CA THR A 80 -12.13 12.93 12.71
C THR A 80 -11.63 12.64 14.12
N TYR A 81 -10.32 12.84 14.36
CA TYR A 81 -9.72 12.79 15.70
C TYR A 81 -8.35 13.47 15.73
N ASN A 82 -7.86 13.73 16.94
CA ASN A 82 -6.47 14.12 17.17
C ASN A 82 -5.56 12.93 16.90
N TRP A 83 -4.86 12.98 15.78
CA TRP A 83 -3.99 11.90 15.36
C TRP A 83 -2.73 11.72 16.20
N THR A 84 -2.32 12.73 16.98
CA THR A 84 -1.20 12.60 17.90
C THR A 84 -1.62 12.15 19.30
N ALA A 85 -2.91 11.95 19.55
CA ALA A 85 -3.45 11.49 20.83
C ALA A 85 -2.83 10.19 21.38
N PRO A 86 -2.28 9.26 20.57
CA PRO A 86 -1.54 8.11 21.12
C PRO A 86 -0.28 8.50 21.90
N TRP A 87 0.26 9.70 21.69
CA TRP A 87 1.54 10.15 22.27
C TRP A 87 1.47 11.51 22.96
N TYR A 88 0.39 12.26 22.79
CA TYR A 88 0.25 13.62 23.29
C TYR A 88 -1.18 13.89 23.80
N ASP A 89 -1.32 14.16 25.10
CA ASP A 89 -2.61 14.40 25.75
C ASP A 89 -3.19 15.82 25.53
N GLY A 90 -2.42 16.73 24.90
CA GLY A 90 -2.87 18.08 24.60
C GLY A 90 -3.72 18.18 23.33
N LYS A 91 -4.05 19.42 22.95
CA LYS A 91 -4.71 19.68 21.67
C LYS A 91 -3.76 19.36 20.53
N GLY A 92 -4.17 18.44 19.67
CA GLY A 92 -3.37 17.97 18.55
C GLY A 92 -3.16 19.01 17.45
N PRO A 93 -2.19 18.75 16.56
CA PRO A 93 -2.20 19.31 15.22
C PRO A 93 -3.39 18.76 14.42
N GLY A 94 -3.51 19.18 13.16
CA GLY A 94 -4.54 18.65 12.26
C GLY A 94 -5.93 19.27 12.46
N LYS A 95 -5.96 20.52 12.91
CA LYS A 95 -7.20 21.30 13.09
C LYS A 95 -7.88 21.54 11.75
N ILE A 96 -9.14 21.14 11.67
CA ILE A 96 -9.99 21.35 10.50
C ILE A 96 -11.18 22.22 10.86
N GLN A 97 -11.57 23.11 9.95
CA GLN A 97 -12.82 23.85 10.02
C GLN A 97 -13.70 23.52 8.81
N LEU A 98 -14.94 23.12 9.09
CA LEU A 98 -15.95 22.86 8.06
C LEU A 98 -16.51 24.19 7.54
N LEU A 99 -16.57 24.33 6.22
CA LEU A 99 -17.11 25.48 5.53
C LEU A 99 -18.44 25.12 4.84
N VAL A 100 -19.41 26.02 4.88
CA VAL A 100 -20.68 25.92 4.16
C VAL A 100 -20.89 27.24 3.41
N ASP A 101 -20.98 27.17 2.08
CA ASP A 101 -20.94 28.31 1.14
C ASP A 101 -19.79 29.28 1.43
N GLY A 102 -18.61 28.70 1.72
CA GLY A 102 -17.39 29.44 2.06
C GLY A 102 -17.36 30.02 3.47
N GLN A 103 -18.46 29.92 4.24
CA GLN A 103 -18.53 30.42 5.61
C GLN A 103 -18.14 29.32 6.62
N PRO A 104 -17.21 29.60 7.55
CA PRO A 104 -16.78 28.62 8.54
C PRO A 104 -17.86 28.36 9.59
N LEU A 105 -18.07 27.09 9.92
CA LEU A 105 -18.85 26.69 11.08
C LEU A 105 -18.08 26.97 12.39
N PRO A 106 -18.80 27.21 13.51
CA PRO A 106 -18.21 27.79 14.72
C PRO A 106 -17.26 26.87 15.50
N LYS A 107 -17.21 25.57 15.23
CA LYS A 107 -16.33 24.63 15.94
C LYS A 107 -15.23 24.11 15.03
N VAL A 108 -14.00 24.19 15.54
CA VAL A 108 -12.83 23.49 15.01
C VAL A 108 -12.90 22.04 15.47
N VAL A 109 -12.58 21.12 14.58
CA VAL A 109 -12.54 19.67 14.81
C VAL A 109 -11.14 19.12 14.53
N GLY A 110 -10.87 17.88 14.93
CA GLY A 110 -9.60 17.18 14.70
C GLY A 110 -8.49 17.50 15.72
N GLU A 111 -8.64 18.51 16.59
CA GLU A 111 -7.66 18.80 17.66
C GLU A 111 -7.88 18.03 18.97
N THR A 112 -8.97 17.26 19.06
CA THR A 112 -9.33 16.44 20.23
C THR A 112 -9.73 15.03 19.80
N GLY A 113 -9.98 14.15 20.77
CA GLY A 113 -10.40 12.76 20.54
C GLY A 113 -9.22 11.80 20.55
N LYS A 114 -9.41 10.60 21.10
CA LYS A 114 -8.34 9.57 21.21
C LYS A 114 -8.39 8.50 20.11
N GLN A 115 -9.45 8.54 19.31
CA GLN A 115 -9.74 7.62 18.21
C GLN A 115 -10.74 8.29 17.29
N TRP A 116 -10.93 7.74 16.09
CA TRP A 116 -11.95 8.18 15.14
C TRP A 116 -13.33 8.28 15.78
N GLU A 117 -13.88 9.49 15.79
CA GLU A 117 -15.17 9.80 16.40
C GLU A 117 -15.90 10.90 15.61
N TRP A 118 -17.19 11.04 15.83
CA TRP A 118 -17.99 12.14 15.27
C TRP A 118 -17.89 13.38 16.15
N GLN A 119 -17.31 14.45 15.62
CA GLN A 119 -17.17 15.74 16.30
C GLN A 119 -18.16 16.76 15.73
N TYR A 120 -18.76 17.57 16.59
CA TYR A 120 -19.77 18.55 16.19
C TYR A 120 -19.14 19.83 15.67
N ALA A 121 -19.40 20.16 14.40
CA ALA A 121 -18.87 21.35 13.73
C ALA A 121 -19.78 22.59 13.91
N GLY A 122 -21.10 22.39 13.99
CA GLY A 122 -22.05 23.48 14.17
C GLY A 122 -23.43 23.19 13.59
N GLN A 123 -24.28 24.21 13.59
CA GLN A 123 -25.59 24.19 12.96
C GLN A 123 -25.62 25.24 11.85
N VAL A 124 -26.29 24.92 10.75
CA VAL A 124 -26.37 25.77 9.57
C VAL A 124 -27.73 25.66 8.90
N THR A 125 -28.17 26.72 8.23
CA THR A 125 -29.33 26.68 7.34
C THR A 125 -28.82 26.64 5.91
N VAL A 126 -29.28 25.68 5.13
CA VAL A 126 -28.79 25.42 3.78
C VAL A 126 -29.91 25.43 2.74
N GLY A 127 -29.55 25.80 1.52
CA GLY A 127 -30.37 25.62 0.33
C GLY A 127 -30.35 24.17 -0.17
N LYS A 128 -30.83 23.96 -1.40
CA LYS A 128 -30.79 22.64 -2.05
C LYS A 128 -29.38 22.29 -2.53
N THR A 129 -28.74 23.21 -3.23
CA THR A 129 -27.37 23.08 -3.77
C THR A 129 -26.44 23.94 -2.93
N VAL A 130 -25.38 23.35 -2.37
CA VAL A 130 -24.53 23.99 -1.35
C VAL A 130 -23.07 23.66 -1.60
N GLY A 131 -22.18 24.66 -1.46
CA GLY A 131 -20.74 24.44 -1.42
C GLY A 131 -20.29 23.99 -0.03
N ILE A 132 -19.76 22.78 0.08
CA ILE A 132 -19.12 22.28 1.31
C ILE A 132 -17.60 22.37 1.14
N GLY A 133 -16.90 22.80 2.19
CA GLY A 133 -15.45 22.91 2.15
C GLY A 133 -14.76 22.50 3.45
N LEU A 134 -13.49 22.17 3.34
CA LEU A 134 -12.62 21.87 4.48
C LEU A 134 -11.44 22.84 4.45
N ARG A 135 -11.20 23.48 5.59
CA ARG A 135 -10.06 24.37 5.83
C ARG A 135 -9.09 23.73 6.80
N ASP A 136 -7.84 23.60 6.39
CA ASP A 136 -6.74 23.26 7.28
C ASP A 136 -6.24 24.50 8.03
N LEU A 137 -6.15 24.39 9.36
CA LEU A 137 -5.72 25.47 10.25
C LEU A 137 -4.32 25.25 10.82
N THR A 138 -3.65 24.14 10.51
CA THR A 138 -2.37 23.77 11.14
C THR A 138 -1.27 23.36 10.18
N GLY A 139 -1.59 22.73 9.05
CA GLY A 139 -0.59 22.22 8.12
C GLY A 139 -0.02 20.84 8.45
N PHE A 140 -0.60 20.14 9.42
CA PHE A 140 -0.05 18.92 10.01
C PHE A 140 -1.08 17.78 10.03
N ASN A 141 -1.32 17.19 8.86
CA ASN A 141 -2.01 15.90 8.68
C ASN A 141 -3.40 15.82 9.35
N GLY A 142 -4.14 16.93 9.35
CA GLY A 142 -5.54 16.96 9.75
C GLY A 142 -6.37 16.08 8.83
N ARG A 143 -7.24 15.24 9.38
CA ARG A 143 -7.90 14.16 8.64
C ARG A 143 -9.40 14.19 8.81
N VAL A 144 -10.12 13.89 7.75
CA VAL A 144 -11.58 13.81 7.74
C VAL A 144 -11.97 12.55 7.00
N ASP A 145 -12.76 11.71 7.64
CA ASP A 145 -13.28 10.48 7.07
C ASP A 145 -14.64 10.73 6.41
N ALA A 146 -15.57 11.36 7.13
CA ALA A 146 -16.90 11.67 6.61
C ALA A 146 -17.50 12.91 7.26
N ILE A 147 -18.46 13.54 6.58
CA ILE A 147 -19.26 14.65 7.08
C ILE A 147 -20.72 14.23 7.03
N TYR A 148 -21.43 14.36 8.15
CA TYR A 148 -22.84 14.02 8.25
C TYR A 148 -23.67 15.23 8.66
N PHE A 149 -24.61 15.61 7.81
CA PHE A 149 -25.62 16.61 8.10
C PHE A 149 -26.92 15.93 8.51
N CYS A 150 -27.50 16.33 9.65
CA CYS A 150 -28.74 15.77 10.17
C CYS A 150 -29.62 16.81 10.87
N ASN A 151 -30.93 16.62 10.89
CA ASN A 151 -31.87 17.57 11.52
C ASN A 151 -31.86 17.49 13.05
N ASP A 152 -31.68 16.29 13.63
CA ASP A 152 -31.90 16.03 15.06
C ASP A 152 -30.60 15.81 15.86
N ARG A 153 -29.44 16.16 15.30
CA ARG A 153 -28.10 15.98 15.91
C ARG A 153 -27.87 14.56 16.44
N ILE A 154 -28.29 13.55 15.67
CA ILE A 154 -28.07 12.15 15.98
C ILE A 154 -26.67 11.77 15.51
N TYR A 155 -25.85 11.26 16.43
CA TYR A 155 -24.48 10.83 16.15
C TYR A 155 -24.50 9.44 15.48
N PRO A 156 -23.85 9.27 14.32
CA PRO A 156 -23.70 7.95 13.72
C PRO A 156 -22.84 7.02 14.59
N PRO A 157 -22.92 5.70 14.38
CA PRO A 157 -22.14 4.74 15.15
C PRO A 157 -20.63 4.85 14.85
N ASN A 158 -19.79 4.52 15.83
CA ASN A 158 -18.34 4.35 15.65
C ASN A 158 -17.92 2.88 15.46
N ASP A 159 -18.80 1.92 15.79
CA ASP A 159 -18.54 0.50 15.55
C ASP A 159 -18.38 0.25 14.03
N PRO A 160 -17.30 -0.38 13.56
CA PRO A 160 -17.01 -0.49 12.13
C PRO A 160 -18.13 -1.15 11.32
N LYS A 161 -18.75 -2.23 11.83
CA LYS A 161 -19.82 -2.94 11.12
C LYS A 161 -21.09 -2.09 11.03
N LYS A 162 -21.49 -1.46 12.15
CA LYS A 162 -22.66 -0.57 12.18
C LYS A 162 -22.44 0.68 11.34
N LEU A 163 -21.24 1.25 11.36
CA LEU A 163 -20.88 2.40 10.52
C LEU A 163 -20.94 2.04 9.04
N ASN A 164 -20.42 0.88 8.66
CA ASN A 164 -20.50 0.41 7.28
C ASN A 164 -21.95 0.24 6.81
N ASN A 165 -22.83 -0.32 7.64
CA ASN A 165 -24.26 -0.42 7.30
C ASN A 165 -24.92 0.95 7.17
N PHE A 166 -24.62 1.86 8.10
CA PHE A 166 -25.11 3.25 8.05
C PHE A 166 -24.68 3.97 6.77
N ARG A 167 -23.42 3.80 6.35
CA ARG A 167 -22.89 4.33 5.08
C ARG A 167 -23.64 3.79 3.88
N ARG A 168 -23.78 2.46 3.80
CA ARG A 168 -24.47 1.79 2.68
C ARG A 168 -25.91 2.26 2.54
N GLU A 169 -26.61 2.43 3.66
CA GLU A 169 -27.98 2.92 3.66
C GLU A 169 -28.08 4.35 3.13
N LEU A 170 -27.28 5.28 3.67
CA LEU A 170 -27.37 6.69 3.27
C LEU A 170 -26.82 6.99 1.87
N LEU A 171 -25.86 6.19 1.40
CA LEU A 171 -25.28 6.34 0.06
C LEU A 171 -26.05 5.53 -1.00
N GLY A 172 -27.05 4.74 -0.61
CA GLY A 172 -27.86 3.93 -1.51
C GLY A 172 -27.12 2.71 -2.09
N PHE A 173 -26.13 2.18 -1.39
CA PHE A 173 -25.33 1.03 -1.80
C PHE A 173 -25.99 -0.29 -1.37
N HIS A 174 -27.09 -0.63 -2.05
CA HIS A 174 -27.87 -1.84 -1.75
C HIS A 174 -27.32 -3.08 -2.47
N GLU A 175 -27.01 -2.97 -3.76
CA GLU A 175 -26.51 -4.08 -4.58
C GLU A 175 -25.18 -3.68 -5.25
N PRO A 176 -24.10 -4.47 -5.11
CA PRO A 176 -22.84 -4.17 -5.77
C PRO A 176 -22.93 -4.45 -7.26
N GLU A 177 -22.20 -3.67 -8.06
CA GLU A 177 -22.02 -3.95 -9.48
C GLU A 177 -21.26 -5.28 -9.66
N VAL A 178 -21.67 -6.12 -10.61
CA VAL A 178 -21.00 -7.39 -10.89
C VAL A 178 -20.31 -7.33 -12.24
N MET A 179 -18.99 -7.43 -12.23
CA MET A 179 -18.17 -7.41 -13.44
C MET A 179 -18.26 -8.74 -14.21
N PRO A 180 -17.94 -8.75 -15.52
CA PRO A 180 -17.76 -9.99 -16.27
C PRO A 180 -16.70 -10.89 -15.63
N LYS A 181 -16.93 -12.21 -15.71
CA LYS A 181 -15.97 -13.20 -15.20
C LYS A 181 -14.66 -13.17 -16.00
N SER A 182 -13.54 -13.14 -15.28
CA SER A 182 -12.19 -13.24 -15.85
C SER A 182 -11.58 -14.63 -15.65
N ASP A 183 -10.57 -14.97 -16.45
CA ASP A 183 -9.78 -16.19 -16.25
C ASP A 183 -8.88 -16.03 -15.03
N LEU A 184 -8.28 -14.85 -14.87
CA LEU A 184 -7.44 -14.49 -13.74
C LEU A 184 -7.85 -13.12 -13.16
N VAL A 185 -8.06 -13.05 -11.85
CA VAL A 185 -8.21 -11.79 -11.10
C VAL A 185 -6.95 -11.55 -10.28
N VAL A 186 -6.24 -10.46 -10.58
CA VAL A 186 -5.00 -10.05 -9.90
C VAL A 186 -5.33 -8.88 -8.97
N VAL A 187 -5.02 -9.01 -7.68
CA VAL A 187 -5.27 -7.96 -6.67
C VAL A 187 -3.94 -7.38 -6.21
N GLY A 188 -3.70 -6.11 -6.50
CA GLY A 188 -2.49 -5.36 -6.16
C GLY A 188 -1.70 -4.95 -7.40
N GLY A 189 -1.73 -3.66 -7.75
CA GLY A 189 -1.03 -3.05 -8.89
C GLY A 189 0.45 -2.74 -8.66
N GLY A 190 1.13 -3.54 -7.83
CA GLY A 190 2.59 -3.47 -7.66
C GLY A 190 3.34 -3.95 -8.90
N VAL A 191 4.68 -3.93 -8.86
CA VAL A 191 5.51 -4.50 -9.94
C VAL A 191 5.14 -5.96 -10.20
N ALA A 192 4.98 -6.77 -9.15
CA ALA A 192 4.54 -8.16 -9.24
C ALA A 192 3.16 -8.34 -9.88
N GLY A 193 2.17 -7.52 -9.50
CA GLY A 193 0.83 -7.62 -10.08
C GLY A 193 0.76 -7.14 -11.52
N CYS A 194 1.51 -6.08 -11.86
CA CYS A 194 1.65 -5.62 -13.24
C CYS A 194 2.26 -6.72 -14.14
N THR A 195 3.38 -7.34 -13.72
CA THR A 195 3.99 -8.41 -14.50
C THR A 195 3.12 -9.65 -14.57
N THR A 196 2.41 -10.01 -13.49
CA THR A 196 1.43 -11.11 -13.47
C THR A 196 0.33 -10.88 -14.49
N ALA A 197 -0.32 -9.71 -14.43
CA ALA A 197 -1.45 -9.39 -15.28
C ALA A 197 -1.05 -9.38 -16.77
N LEU A 198 0.05 -8.69 -17.09
CA LEU A 198 0.51 -8.58 -18.47
C LEU A 198 0.98 -9.93 -19.03
N SER A 199 1.66 -10.73 -18.21
CA SER A 199 2.14 -12.06 -18.61
C SER A 199 0.98 -13.00 -18.92
N ALA A 200 -0.03 -13.07 -18.03
CA ALA A 200 -1.22 -13.88 -18.26
C ALA A 200 -2.00 -13.40 -19.50
N ALA A 201 -2.21 -12.10 -19.63
CA ALA A 201 -2.97 -11.50 -20.73
C ALA A 201 -2.36 -11.80 -22.11
N ARG A 202 -1.02 -11.71 -22.22
CA ARG A 202 -0.28 -12.00 -23.47
C ARG A 202 -0.21 -13.48 -23.80
N LEU A 203 -0.46 -14.34 -22.82
CA LEU A 203 -0.65 -15.77 -23.03
C LEU A 203 -2.13 -16.13 -23.28
N GLY A 204 -2.99 -15.13 -23.49
CA GLY A 204 -4.36 -15.30 -23.99
C GLY A 204 -5.45 -15.25 -22.94
N LEU A 205 -5.13 -15.06 -21.65
CA LEU A 205 -6.13 -15.03 -20.58
C LEU A 205 -6.85 -13.69 -20.53
N LYS A 206 -8.14 -13.68 -20.19
CA LYS A 206 -8.85 -12.47 -19.76
C LYS A 206 -8.48 -12.18 -18.31
N VAL A 207 -7.92 -11.00 -18.07
CA VAL A 207 -7.37 -10.60 -16.78
C VAL A 207 -8.08 -9.37 -16.24
N THR A 208 -8.50 -9.43 -14.98
CA THR A 208 -8.86 -8.23 -14.19
C THR A 208 -7.68 -7.88 -13.29
N LEU A 209 -7.19 -6.64 -13.35
CA LEU A 209 -6.18 -6.10 -12.43
C LEU A 209 -6.83 -5.06 -11.52
N ILE A 210 -6.88 -5.33 -10.21
CA ILE A 210 -7.48 -4.47 -9.18
C ILE A 210 -6.36 -3.79 -8.40
N GLN A 211 -6.41 -2.46 -8.26
CA GLN A 211 -5.46 -1.67 -7.50
C GLN A 211 -6.19 -0.66 -6.63
N ASN A 212 -5.85 -0.62 -5.34
CA ASN A 212 -6.52 0.23 -4.35
C ASN A 212 -6.13 1.72 -4.41
N ARG A 213 -5.35 2.12 -5.42
CA ARG A 213 -4.76 3.46 -5.58
C ARG A 213 -4.92 3.97 -7.01
N PRO A 214 -4.75 5.28 -7.23
CA PRO A 214 -4.90 5.87 -8.56
C PRO A 214 -3.69 5.60 -9.46
N VAL A 215 -2.63 4.96 -8.94
CA VAL A 215 -1.38 4.71 -9.67
C VAL A 215 -0.89 3.27 -9.49
N LEU A 216 -0.18 2.79 -10.52
CA LEU A 216 0.52 1.50 -10.52
C LEU A 216 1.97 1.65 -10.03
N GLY A 217 2.55 0.54 -9.55
CA GLY A 217 3.95 0.46 -9.13
C GLY A 217 4.18 0.04 -7.68
N GLY A 218 3.13 -0.01 -6.85
CA GLY A 218 3.24 -0.45 -5.47
C GLY A 218 4.15 0.48 -4.67
N ASN A 219 5.21 -0.05 -4.04
CA ASN A 219 6.20 0.78 -3.33
C ASN A 219 7.08 1.61 -4.29
N ASN A 220 7.12 1.29 -5.59
CA ASN A 220 7.78 2.11 -6.62
C ASN A 220 6.80 3.11 -7.29
N SER A 221 5.64 3.36 -6.67
CA SER A 221 4.74 4.43 -7.13
C SER A 221 5.30 5.81 -6.72
N PRO A 222 4.85 6.90 -7.38
CA PRO A 222 5.19 8.26 -6.97
C PRO A 222 4.71 8.66 -5.56
N GLU A 223 3.85 7.86 -4.92
CA GLU A 223 3.36 8.12 -3.56
C GLU A 223 4.33 7.62 -2.47
N VAL A 224 5.22 6.68 -2.83
CA VAL A 224 6.12 5.97 -1.90
C VAL A 224 7.60 6.14 -2.27
N HIS A 225 7.93 6.28 -3.56
CA HIS A 225 9.28 6.52 -4.09
C HIS A 225 10.37 5.49 -3.71
N VAL A 226 10.02 4.22 -3.43
CA VAL A 226 11.03 3.16 -3.27
C VAL A 226 11.61 2.81 -4.64
N LYS A 227 12.94 2.90 -4.77
CA LYS A 227 13.65 2.61 -6.02
C LYS A 227 13.54 1.14 -6.40
N ILE A 228 13.39 0.85 -7.69
CA ILE A 228 13.44 -0.53 -8.18
C ILE A 228 14.89 -1.03 -8.24
N CYS A 229 15.17 -2.12 -7.53
CA CYS A 229 16.51 -2.70 -7.41
C CYS A 229 16.49 -4.22 -7.67
N GLY A 230 17.66 -4.79 -7.94
CA GLY A 230 17.86 -6.22 -8.22
C GLY A 230 18.37 -6.46 -9.66
N LEU A 231 18.93 -7.65 -9.92
CA LEU A 231 19.52 -7.99 -11.22
C LEU A 231 18.56 -8.82 -12.07
N LEU A 232 18.55 -8.55 -13.38
CA LEU A 232 17.69 -9.21 -14.37
C LEU A 232 18.44 -10.21 -15.27
N ASN A 233 19.77 -10.28 -15.17
CA ASN A 233 20.64 -11.01 -16.10
C ASN A 233 21.31 -12.26 -15.50
N LYS A 234 20.90 -12.67 -14.29
CA LYS A 234 21.40 -13.88 -13.61
C LYS A 234 20.33 -14.98 -13.50
N ASN A 235 19.26 -14.89 -14.29
CA ASN A 235 18.18 -15.87 -14.26
C ASN A 235 18.58 -17.21 -14.86
N ARG A 236 18.11 -18.31 -14.27
CA ARG A 236 18.16 -19.66 -14.87
C ARG A 236 17.53 -19.67 -16.25
N TYR A 237 16.39 -18.99 -16.38
CA TYR A 237 15.71 -18.75 -17.65
C TYR A 237 15.95 -17.31 -18.07
N PRO A 238 16.83 -17.04 -19.05
CA PRO A 238 17.33 -15.68 -19.33
C PRO A 238 16.27 -14.66 -19.78
N LYS A 239 15.09 -15.13 -20.20
CA LYS A 239 13.98 -14.28 -20.65
C LYS A 239 13.01 -13.89 -19.54
N ILE A 240 13.13 -14.49 -18.35
CA ILE A 240 12.39 -14.01 -17.17
C ILE A 240 12.95 -12.65 -16.77
N GLY A 241 12.05 -11.68 -16.61
CA GLY A 241 12.37 -10.28 -16.37
C GLY A 241 12.19 -9.38 -17.60
N ASN A 242 11.79 -9.94 -18.75
CA ASN A 242 11.51 -9.15 -19.96
C ASN A 242 10.33 -8.20 -19.77
N ILE A 243 9.28 -8.64 -19.08
CA ILE A 243 8.12 -7.78 -18.78
C ILE A 243 8.53 -6.72 -17.76
N VAL A 244 9.37 -7.07 -16.76
CA VAL A 244 9.94 -6.07 -15.82
C VAL A 244 10.64 -4.94 -16.58
N ARG A 245 11.45 -5.24 -17.60
CA ARG A 245 12.13 -4.22 -18.43
C ARG A 245 11.13 -3.34 -19.17
N GLU A 246 10.09 -3.93 -19.74
CA GLU A 246 9.05 -3.20 -20.48
C GLU A 246 8.28 -2.23 -19.58
N ILE A 247 7.74 -2.72 -18.46
CA ILE A 247 6.92 -1.91 -17.55
C ILE A 247 7.71 -0.92 -16.70
N THR A 248 9.04 -0.92 -16.85
CA THR A 248 9.93 0.07 -16.22
C THR A 248 10.51 1.05 -17.25
N GLY A 249 10.34 0.78 -18.55
CA GLY A 249 10.90 1.62 -19.62
C GLY A 249 12.43 1.62 -19.67
N ILE A 250 13.09 0.69 -18.97
CA ILE A 250 14.55 0.66 -18.87
C ILE A 250 15.11 -0.25 -19.96
N ALA A 251 15.79 0.37 -20.93
CA ALA A 251 16.55 -0.35 -21.94
C ALA A 251 17.81 -0.95 -21.30
N ILE A 252 17.82 -2.27 -21.13
CA ILE A 252 19.02 -3.02 -20.79
C ILE A 252 19.58 -3.59 -22.11
N PRO A 253 20.83 -3.28 -22.50
CA PRO A 253 21.42 -3.80 -23.74
C PRO A 253 21.27 -5.33 -23.84
N GLU A 254 20.95 -5.88 -25.01
CA GLU A 254 20.82 -7.34 -25.19
C GLU A 254 22.09 -8.09 -24.74
N ASP A 255 23.24 -7.44 -24.88
CA ASP A 255 24.57 -7.96 -24.53
C ASP A 255 24.87 -7.88 -23.03
N SER A 256 24.01 -7.25 -22.21
CA SER A 256 24.17 -7.19 -20.74
C SER A 256 24.11 -8.56 -20.07
N HIS A 257 23.68 -9.58 -20.80
CA HIS A 257 23.74 -11.00 -20.41
C HIS A 257 25.12 -11.64 -20.66
N LYS A 258 26.01 -10.98 -21.41
CA LYS A 258 27.35 -11.46 -21.74
C LYS A 258 28.41 -10.68 -20.95
N GLU A 259 29.16 -11.43 -20.14
CA GLU A 259 30.51 -11.11 -19.60
C GLU A 259 30.77 -9.82 -18.80
N TYR A 260 29.77 -8.99 -18.51
CA TYR A 260 29.96 -7.94 -17.52
C TYR A 260 29.57 -8.45 -16.13
N ASN A 261 30.57 -8.98 -15.42
CA ASN A 261 30.60 -8.94 -13.97
C ASN A 261 30.54 -7.47 -13.55
N VAL A 262 29.33 -6.96 -13.39
CA VAL A 262 29.12 -5.83 -12.52
C VAL A 262 28.91 -6.41 -11.13
N GLU A 263 30.04 -6.70 -10.47
CA GLU A 263 30.08 -6.70 -9.01
C GLU A 263 29.72 -5.28 -8.56
N PHE A 264 28.42 -5.00 -8.53
CA PHE A 264 27.90 -3.99 -7.63
C PHE A 264 27.58 -4.76 -6.36
N PRO A 265 28.36 -4.60 -5.27
CA PRO A 265 28.23 -5.45 -4.10
C PRO A 265 26.85 -5.40 -3.43
N HIS A 266 25.93 -4.55 -3.90
CA HIS A 266 24.60 -4.35 -3.30
C HIS A 266 23.45 -4.18 -4.33
N GLY A 267 23.60 -4.67 -5.56
CA GLY A 267 22.55 -4.63 -6.58
C GLY A 267 22.30 -3.23 -7.18
N GLY A 268 22.13 -3.17 -8.51
CA GLY A 268 21.96 -1.91 -9.22
C GLY A 268 20.60 -1.25 -8.98
N PHE A 269 20.57 0.09 -9.04
CA PHE A 269 19.34 0.85 -9.20
C PHE A 269 18.94 0.80 -10.68
N LEU A 270 17.75 0.27 -10.95
CA LEU A 270 17.20 0.26 -12.30
C LEU A 270 16.57 1.62 -12.63
N SER A 271 15.86 2.26 -11.69
CA SER A 271 15.28 3.59 -11.90
C SER A 271 16.16 4.73 -11.38
N LYS A 272 16.16 5.87 -12.09
CA LYS A 272 16.67 7.14 -11.55
C LYS A 272 15.62 7.75 -10.62
N GLU A 273 16.11 8.37 -9.56
CA GLU A 273 15.28 9.14 -8.63
C GLU A 273 14.57 10.28 -9.39
N GLY A 274 13.26 10.43 -9.19
CA GLY A 274 12.43 11.44 -9.87
C GLY A 274 11.78 10.98 -11.18
N GLN A 275 11.87 9.70 -11.55
CA GLN A 275 11.16 9.14 -12.73
C GLN A 275 9.94 8.29 -12.38
N ASP A 276 9.55 8.22 -11.10
CA ASP A 276 8.51 7.29 -10.64
C ASP A 276 7.13 7.61 -11.23
N GLU A 277 6.82 8.89 -11.47
CA GLU A 277 5.58 9.33 -12.11
C GLU A 277 5.50 8.86 -13.57
N ALA A 278 6.50 9.18 -14.38
CA ALA A 278 6.60 8.71 -15.76
C ALA A 278 6.60 7.18 -15.87
N THR A 279 7.16 6.48 -14.88
CA THR A 279 7.16 5.02 -14.85
C THR A 279 5.77 4.48 -14.48
N ALA A 280 5.04 5.12 -13.57
CA ALA A 280 3.66 4.77 -13.25
C ALA A 280 2.73 5.01 -14.46
N ASP A 281 2.89 6.13 -15.16
CA ASP A 281 2.15 6.44 -16.38
C ASP A 281 2.40 5.42 -17.49
N LEU A 282 3.67 5.04 -17.70
CA LEU A 282 4.04 3.99 -18.65
C LEU A 282 3.33 2.66 -18.32
N ARG A 283 3.30 2.25 -17.04
CA ARG A 283 2.59 1.03 -16.61
C ARG A 283 1.11 1.11 -16.95
N THR A 284 0.47 2.23 -16.60
CA THR A 284 -0.96 2.44 -16.86
C THR A 284 -1.24 2.43 -18.36
N GLN A 285 -0.41 3.09 -19.16
CA GLN A 285 -0.50 3.06 -20.62
C GLN A 285 -0.41 1.62 -21.16
N ILE A 286 0.62 0.87 -20.78
CA ILE A 286 0.81 -0.52 -21.22
C ILE A 286 -0.38 -1.40 -20.86
N MET A 287 -0.92 -1.27 -19.63
CA MET A 287 -2.09 -2.04 -19.21
C MET A 287 -3.34 -1.68 -20.02
N ASN A 288 -3.57 -0.39 -20.29
CA ASN A 288 -4.72 0.06 -21.09
C ASN A 288 -4.62 -0.33 -22.56
N GLU A 289 -3.41 -0.45 -23.11
CA GLU A 289 -3.17 -0.93 -24.48
C GLU A 289 -3.27 -2.45 -24.63
N GLU A 290 -3.22 -3.20 -23.53
CA GLU A 290 -3.34 -4.65 -23.55
C GLU A 290 -4.81 -5.10 -23.53
N LYS A 291 -5.32 -5.53 -24.68
CA LYS A 291 -6.75 -5.83 -24.90
C LYS A 291 -7.36 -6.84 -23.93
N ASN A 292 -6.54 -7.71 -23.36
CA ASN A 292 -6.93 -8.76 -22.45
C ASN A 292 -6.88 -8.35 -20.97
N VAL A 293 -6.48 -7.11 -20.66
CA VAL A 293 -6.45 -6.57 -19.29
C VAL A 293 -7.60 -5.58 -19.09
N SER A 294 -8.40 -5.83 -18.06
CA SER A 294 -9.34 -4.86 -17.49
C SER A 294 -8.73 -4.26 -16.22
N LEU A 295 -8.26 -3.02 -16.30
CA LEU A 295 -7.63 -2.29 -15.19
C LEU A 295 -8.68 -1.55 -14.35
N HIS A 296 -8.66 -1.79 -13.04
CA HIS A 296 -9.52 -1.13 -12.05
C HIS A 296 -8.67 -0.47 -10.97
N LEU A 297 -8.41 0.83 -11.14
CA LEU A 297 -7.76 1.68 -10.15
C LEU A 297 -8.76 2.15 -9.09
N ASN A 298 -8.26 2.63 -7.95
CA ASN A 298 -9.07 3.11 -6.82
C ASN A 298 -10.08 2.08 -6.29
N MET A 299 -9.72 0.79 -6.29
CA MET A 299 -10.59 -0.29 -5.81
C MET A 299 -9.88 -1.11 -4.72
N HIS A 300 -10.33 -0.97 -3.47
CA HIS A 300 -9.80 -1.69 -2.33
C HIS A 300 -10.54 -3.02 -2.12
N ALA A 301 -9.86 -4.15 -2.31
CA ALA A 301 -10.42 -5.46 -2.01
C ALA A 301 -10.55 -5.65 -0.49
N PHE A 302 -11.77 -5.84 0.00
CA PHE A 302 -12.06 -5.95 1.44
C PHE A 302 -12.80 -7.24 1.81
N ASP A 303 -13.26 -8.02 0.83
CA ASP A 303 -13.94 -9.30 1.06
C ASP A 303 -13.79 -10.23 -0.15
N VAL A 304 -14.09 -11.52 0.05
CA VAL A 304 -14.12 -12.55 -1.01
C VAL A 304 -15.35 -13.43 -0.87
N GLN A 305 -15.89 -13.86 -2.00
CA GLN A 305 -16.93 -14.88 -2.04
C GLN A 305 -16.27 -16.25 -2.21
N MET A 306 -16.47 -17.14 -1.24
CA MET A 306 -15.95 -18.50 -1.27
C MET A 306 -17.02 -19.49 -1.76
N LYS A 307 -16.60 -20.50 -2.52
CA LYS A 307 -17.42 -21.64 -2.94
C LYS A 307 -16.57 -22.90 -3.01
N ASP A 308 -16.98 -23.95 -2.31
CA ASP A 308 -16.33 -25.27 -2.32
C ASP A 308 -14.80 -25.19 -2.05
N GLY A 309 -14.40 -24.36 -1.07
CA GLY A 309 -12.99 -24.16 -0.71
C GLY A 309 -12.17 -23.30 -1.69
N LYS A 310 -12.82 -22.70 -2.70
CA LYS A 310 -12.20 -21.86 -3.74
C LYS A 310 -12.76 -20.45 -3.70
N ILE A 311 -11.96 -19.49 -4.14
CA ILE A 311 -12.43 -18.12 -4.35
C ILE A 311 -13.33 -18.13 -5.61
N ALA A 312 -14.53 -17.58 -5.51
CA ALA A 312 -15.44 -17.39 -6.64
C ALA A 312 -15.39 -15.95 -7.18
N ALA A 313 -15.23 -14.96 -6.28
CA ALA A 313 -15.12 -13.56 -6.64
C ALA A 313 -14.39 -12.75 -5.55
N VAL A 314 -13.77 -11.64 -5.96
CA VAL A 314 -13.29 -10.58 -5.06
C VAL A 314 -14.35 -9.51 -4.93
N VAL A 315 -14.60 -9.01 -3.73
CA VAL A 315 -15.45 -7.84 -3.49
C VAL A 315 -14.54 -6.66 -3.12
N ALA A 316 -14.66 -5.57 -3.87
CA ALA A 316 -13.88 -4.37 -3.64
C ALA A 316 -14.75 -3.13 -3.52
N ARG A 317 -14.23 -2.12 -2.85
CA ARG A 317 -14.87 -0.81 -2.67
C ARG A 317 -14.04 0.28 -3.32
N SER A 318 -14.70 1.19 -4.00
CA SER A 318 -14.06 2.38 -4.54
C SER A 318 -13.50 3.25 -3.41
N THR A 319 -12.22 3.59 -3.48
CA THR A 319 -11.54 4.52 -2.54
C THR A 319 -11.81 5.99 -2.87
N GLU A 320 -12.70 6.28 -3.83
CA GLU A 320 -13.13 7.63 -4.20
C GLU A 320 -14.63 7.86 -4.01
N THR A 321 -15.43 6.80 -4.15
CA THR A 321 -16.90 6.90 -4.17
C THR A 321 -17.59 6.01 -3.14
N GLY A 322 -16.88 5.07 -2.52
CA GLY A 322 -17.46 4.09 -1.60
C GLY A 322 -18.32 3.00 -2.26
N LYS A 323 -18.51 3.03 -3.59
CA LYS A 323 -19.29 2.00 -4.32
C LYS A 323 -18.61 0.65 -4.27
N GLU A 324 -19.41 -0.40 -4.07
CA GLU A 324 -18.93 -1.78 -4.04
C GLU A 324 -19.09 -2.46 -5.40
N VAL A 325 -18.11 -3.27 -5.77
CA VAL A 325 -18.06 -4.03 -7.04
C VAL A 325 -17.56 -5.44 -6.76
N VAL A 326 -18.17 -6.43 -7.42
CA VAL A 326 -17.80 -7.84 -7.38
C VAL A 326 -17.08 -8.23 -8.66
N PHE A 327 -15.94 -8.91 -8.52
CA PHE A 327 -15.07 -9.36 -9.61
C PHE A 327 -14.97 -10.89 -9.63
N PRO A 328 -15.83 -11.57 -10.41
CA PRO A 328 -15.79 -13.03 -10.54
C PRO A 328 -14.55 -13.50 -11.31
N GLY A 329 -14.00 -14.65 -10.92
CA GLY A 329 -12.79 -15.20 -11.52
C GLY A 329 -12.76 -16.74 -11.55
N THR A 330 -11.82 -17.31 -12.30
CA THR A 330 -11.48 -18.74 -12.23
C THR A 330 -10.26 -18.97 -11.34
N LEU A 331 -9.20 -18.22 -11.60
CA LEU A 331 -7.97 -18.17 -10.80
C LEU A 331 -7.81 -16.77 -10.19
N PHE A 332 -7.07 -16.70 -9.09
CA PHE A 332 -6.83 -15.45 -8.38
C PHE A 332 -5.34 -15.33 -8.04
N ALA A 333 -4.81 -14.11 -8.04
CA ALA A 333 -3.45 -13.83 -7.61
C ALA A 333 -3.43 -12.73 -6.56
N ASP A 334 -2.93 -13.06 -5.37
CA ASP A 334 -2.64 -12.09 -4.33
C ASP A 334 -1.30 -11.42 -4.61
N CYS A 335 -1.37 -10.19 -5.11
CA CYS A 335 -0.25 -9.31 -5.39
C CYS A 335 -0.29 -8.04 -4.52
N THR A 336 -1.02 -8.06 -3.39
CA THR A 336 -1.14 -6.86 -2.53
C THR A 336 0.16 -6.58 -1.78
N GLY A 337 0.99 -7.62 -1.60
CA GLY A 337 2.18 -7.58 -0.76
C GLY A 337 1.89 -7.65 0.74
N ASP A 338 0.64 -7.45 1.15
CA ASP A 338 0.16 -7.56 2.53
C ASP A 338 -0.51 -8.92 2.80
N GLY A 339 -0.68 -9.76 1.77
CA GLY A 339 -1.36 -11.06 1.85
C GLY A 339 -2.87 -10.92 2.06
N THR A 340 -3.45 -9.81 1.63
CA THR A 340 -4.85 -9.42 1.91
C THR A 340 -5.83 -10.43 1.34
N LEU A 341 -5.66 -10.81 0.08
CA LEU A 341 -6.61 -11.70 -0.58
C LEU A 341 -6.52 -13.12 0.00
N GLY A 342 -5.30 -13.59 0.27
CA GLY A 342 -5.09 -14.87 0.95
C GLY A 342 -5.69 -14.89 2.35
N TRP A 343 -5.49 -13.83 3.13
CA TRP A 343 -6.08 -13.70 4.47
C TRP A 343 -7.61 -13.73 4.42
N LEU A 344 -8.24 -12.94 3.54
CA LEU A 344 -9.69 -12.92 3.36
C LEU A 344 -10.24 -14.28 2.91
N ALA A 345 -9.50 -15.01 2.07
CA ALA A 345 -9.88 -16.33 1.57
C ALA A 345 -9.63 -17.48 2.57
N GLY A 346 -9.05 -17.21 3.74
CA GLY A 346 -8.69 -18.24 4.71
C GLY A 346 -7.47 -19.09 4.30
N ALA A 347 -6.60 -18.55 3.44
CA ALA A 347 -5.31 -19.19 3.17
C ALA A 347 -4.46 -19.25 4.44
N ASP A 348 -3.63 -20.28 4.59
CA ASP A 348 -2.69 -20.36 5.71
C ASP A 348 -1.61 -19.27 5.57
N TRP A 349 -1.24 -18.63 6.68
CA TRP A 349 -0.26 -17.53 6.70
C TRP A 349 0.52 -17.47 8.02
N THR A 350 1.65 -16.78 8.00
CA THR A 350 2.45 -16.41 9.17
C THR A 350 2.81 -14.91 9.14
N GLN A 351 3.07 -14.34 10.31
CA GLN A 351 3.49 -12.94 10.49
C GLN A 351 4.31 -12.81 11.78
N THR A 352 5.39 -13.56 11.86
CA THR A 352 6.33 -13.54 12.99
C THR A 352 7.75 -13.59 12.46
N ARG A 353 8.75 -13.22 13.24
CA ARG A 353 10.10 -13.67 12.98
C ARG A 353 10.29 -15.03 13.63
N GLU A 354 10.56 -16.05 12.81
CA GLU A 354 10.62 -17.43 13.25
C GLU A 354 11.77 -17.66 14.24
N GLY A 355 11.53 -18.45 15.29
CA GLY A 355 12.56 -18.83 16.27
C GLY A 355 13.40 -20.02 15.80
N LYS A 356 14.57 -20.21 16.42
CA LYS A 356 15.52 -21.28 16.08
C LYS A 356 14.94 -22.69 16.16
N GLU A 357 14.02 -22.96 17.08
CA GLU A 357 13.38 -24.27 17.19
C GLU A 357 12.58 -24.64 15.92
N TYR A 358 11.93 -23.66 15.29
CA TYR A 358 11.12 -23.87 14.09
C TYR A 358 11.96 -23.80 12.81
N ALA A 359 12.69 -22.70 12.62
CA ALA A 359 13.37 -22.43 11.35
C ALA A 359 14.80 -22.99 11.29
N ASN A 360 15.46 -23.11 12.46
CA ASN A 360 16.88 -23.46 12.59
C ASN A 360 17.79 -22.64 11.67
N GLU A 361 17.46 -21.35 11.49
CA GLU A 361 18.16 -20.42 10.61
C GLU A 361 19.25 -19.66 11.37
N PRO A 362 20.40 -19.33 10.74
CA PRO A 362 21.45 -18.53 11.37
C PRO A 362 20.97 -17.18 11.91
N SER A 363 20.08 -16.51 11.17
CA SER A 363 19.53 -15.19 11.51
C SER A 363 18.33 -15.24 12.46
N ALA A 364 17.82 -16.44 12.79
CA ALA A 364 16.66 -16.60 13.66
C ALA A 364 17.00 -16.23 15.12
N PRO A 365 16.11 -15.50 15.83
CA PRO A 365 16.18 -15.34 17.28
C PRO A 365 16.02 -16.70 18.00
N ALA A 366 16.40 -16.75 19.28
CA ALA A 366 16.26 -17.96 20.08
C ALA A 366 14.80 -18.44 20.15
N GLU A 367 13.88 -17.51 20.43
CA GLU A 367 12.43 -17.72 20.42
C GLU A 367 11.80 -16.85 19.33
N ALA A 368 10.67 -17.30 18.78
CA ALA A 368 9.92 -16.52 17.80
C ALA A 368 9.39 -15.23 18.44
N ASP A 369 9.39 -14.13 17.67
CA ASP A 369 8.86 -12.85 18.12
C ASP A 369 8.11 -12.10 17.00
N ASN A 370 7.59 -10.92 17.33
CA ASN A 370 6.81 -10.08 16.43
C ASN A 370 7.64 -8.97 15.79
N THR A 371 8.98 -9.06 15.82
CA THR A 371 9.84 -8.08 15.16
C THR A 371 9.92 -8.38 13.67
N LEU A 372 9.27 -7.53 12.87
CA LEU A 372 9.23 -7.57 11.42
C LEU A 372 10.05 -6.41 10.81
N LEU A 373 10.21 -6.42 9.50
CA LEU A 373 10.66 -5.26 8.73
C LEU A 373 9.54 -4.21 8.74
N GLY A 374 9.89 -2.97 9.04
CA GLY A 374 8.93 -1.89 9.24
C GLY A 374 8.42 -1.27 7.94
N MET A 375 7.93 -0.04 8.08
CA MET A 375 7.41 0.80 7.02
C MET A 375 8.29 2.04 6.87
N SER A 376 8.83 2.28 5.67
CA SER A 376 9.55 3.52 5.40
C SER A 376 8.58 4.68 5.17
N VAL A 377 8.82 5.82 5.85
CA VAL A 377 8.12 7.08 5.60
C VAL A 377 9.11 8.04 4.96
N ARG A 378 8.95 8.25 3.65
CA ARG A 378 9.91 9.02 2.85
C ARG A 378 9.55 10.50 2.88
N TRP A 379 10.56 11.36 2.75
CA TRP A 379 10.41 12.80 2.64
C TRP A 379 11.54 13.39 1.81
N ARG A 380 11.39 14.61 1.32
CA ARG A 380 12.42 15.35 0.60
C ARG A 380 12.36 16.81 1.02
N SER A 381 13.53 17.41 1.19
CA SER A 381 13.67 18.87 1.19
C SER A 381 14.34 19.35 -0.08
N ASP A 382 14.04 20.59 -0.50
CA ASP A 382 14.69 21.26 -1.62
C ASP A 382 15.14 22.68 -1.24
N LYS A 383 16.08 23.26 -2.00
CA LYS A 383 16.52 24.65 -1.74
C LYS A 383 15.46 25.57 -2.32
N VAL A 384 15.07 26.59 -1.57
CA VAL A 384 14.11 27.59 -2.04
C VAL A 384 14.70 28.99 -1.89
N GLY A 385 14.25 29.93 -2.72
CA GLY A 385 14.73 31.31 -2.67
C GLY A 385 14.26 32.08 -1.44
N ASN A 386 13.07 31.75 -0.92
CA ASN A 386 12.47 32.41 0.24
C ASN A 386 11.85 31.38 1.19
N PRO A 387 12.66 30.72 2.04
CA PRO A 387 12.21 29.69 2.96
C PRO A 387 11.23 30.26 3.98
N LYS A 388 10.09 29.60 4.18
CA LYS A 388 9.15 29.95 5.25
C LYS A 388 9.65 29.43 6.60
N PRO A 389 9.33 30.13 7.70
CA PRO A 389 9.54 29.60 9.04
C PRO A 389 8.88 28.24 9.21
N PHE A 390 9.47 27.43 10.07
CA PHE A 390 8.91 26.16 10.52
C PHE A 390 8.84 26.18 12.05
N PRO A 391 7.79 25.63 12.68
CA PRO A 391 7.67 25.63 14.14
C PRO A 391 8.91 25.09 14.87
N THR A 392 9.23 25.66 16.03
CA THR A 392 10.31 25.15 16.89
C THR A 392 9.90 23.86 17.60
N SER A 393 10.86 23.13 18.17
CA SER A 393 10.58 21.91 18.94
C SER A 393 9.61 22.15 20.11
N GLU A 394 9.64 23.34 20.72
CA GLU A 394 8.74 23.75 21.80
C GLU A 394 7.30 24.02 21.31
N GLU A 395 7.14 24.46 20.06
CA GLU A 395 5.83 24.75 19.45
C GLU A 395 5.12 23.49 18.95
N ILE A 396 5.86 22.39 18.72
CA ILE A 396 5.31 21.08 18.32
C ILE A 396 5.65 19.96 19.32
N PRO A 397 5.22 20.06 20.59
CA PRO A 397 5.57 19.10 21.65
C PRO A 397 5.01 17.68 21.41
N TRP A 398 4.15 17.52 20.41
CA TRP A 398 3.62 16.23 19.97
C TRP A 398 4.59 15.47 19.05
N ALA A 399 5.58 16.12 18.44
CA ALA A 399 6.58 15.47 17.58
C ALA A 399 7.66 14.75 18.42
N HIS A 400 8.53 13.97 17.77
CA HIS A 400 9.65 13.36 18.49
C HIS A 400 10.68 14.44 18.88
N PRO A 401 11.08 14.54 20.16
CA PRO A 401 12.04 15.55 20.58
C PRO A 401 13.40 15.28 19.95
N CYS A 402 13.83 16.18 19.07
CA CYS A 402 15.18 16.19 18.49
C CYS A 402 15.95 17.40 19.03
N SER A 403 17.27 17.23 19.18
CA SER A 403 18.16 18.20 19.83
C SER A 403 19.56 18.15 19.23
N GLU A 404 20.48 18.95 19.77
CA GLU A 404 21.90 18.89 19.41
C GLU A 404 22.48 17.50 19.62
N GLU A 405 22.07 16.83 20.70
CA GLU A 405 22.51 15.48 21.03
C GLU A 405 21.92 14.40 20.11
N TYR A 406 20.76 14.65 19.49
CA TYR A 406 20.09 13.66 18.66
C TYR A 406 19.27 14.31 17.54
N HIS A 407 19.83 14.28 16.34
CA HIS A 407 19.20 14.71 15.10
C HIS A 407 19.86 14.03 13.89
N MET A 408 19.19 14.10 12.75
CA MET A 408 19.66 13.61 11.46
C MET A 408 19.85 14.78 10.49
N THR A 409 20.98 14.79 9.80
CA THR A 409 21.35 15.85 8.84
C THR A 409 21.08 15.46 7.38
N ASP A 410 20.38 14.35 7.15
CA ASP A 410 19.92 13.99 5.81
C ASP A 410 18.96 15.06 5.24
N MET A 411 19.11 15.35 3.95
CA MET A 411 18.26 16.31 3.23
C MET A 411 16.94 15.70 2.73
N GLY A 412 16.70 14.42 3.05
CA GLY A 412 15.51 13.68 2.68
C GLY A 412 15.52 12.29 3.28
N GLY A 413 14.33 11.74 3.47
CA GLY A 413 14.13 10.39 3.98
C GLY A 413 14.63 9.38 2.97
N ARG A 414 15.45 8.43 3.42
CA ARG A 414 15.86 7.23 2.67
C ARG A 414 15.23 5.99 3.32
N TRP A 415 15.69 4.80 2.94
CA TRP A 415 15.14 3.53 3.43
C TRP A 415 15.20 3.39 4.96
N PHE A 416 16.16 4.03 5.63
CA PHE A 416 16.35 3.95 7.08
C PHE A 416 15.43 4.88 7.90
N TRP A 417 14.63 5.71 7.24
CA TRP A 417 13.52 6.44 7.87
C TRP A 417 12.33 5.50 7.94
N GLU A 418 12.38 4.59 8.90
CA GLU A 418 11.52 3.42 8.98
C GLU A 418 11.06 3.18 10.41
N THR A 419 9.80 2.75 10.54
CA THR A 419 9.13 2.62 11.83
C THR A 419 8.13 1.44 11.81
N GLY A 420 7.60 1.07 12.98
CA GLY A 420 6.56 0.03 13.09
C GLY A 420 7.06 -1.42 13.05
N MET A 421 8.34 -1.66 13.33
CA MET A 421 8.94 -3.02 13.31
C MET A 421 8.22 -4.02 14.21
N ASN A 422 7.57 -3.58 15.29
CA ASN A 422 6.83 -4.46 16.20
C ASN A 422 5.30 -4.31 16.07
N MET A 423 4.83 -3.86 14.89
CA MET A 423 3.42 -3.62 14.61
C MET A 423 2.99 -4.31 13.33
N ASP A 424 1.70 -4.60 13.20
CA ASP A 424 1.15 -5.15 11.95
C ASP A 424 1.01 -4.00 10.94
N CYS A 425 2.05 -3.75 10.13
CA CYS A 425 2.03 -2.69 9.13
C CYS A 425 0.89 -2.83 8.10
N ALA A 426 0.25 -4.00 7.96
CA ALA A 426 -0.94 -4.15 7.13
C ALA A 426 -2.18 -3.50 7.76
N ILE A 427 -2.35 -3.64 9.08
CA ILE A 427 -3.53 -3.20 9.84
C ILE A 427 -3.30 -1.85 10.54
N ASP A 428 -2.10 -1.65 11.09
CA ASP A 428 -1.67 -0.49 11.87
C ASP A 428 -1.02 0.61 11.01
N ALA A 429 -1.25 0.60 9.68
CA ALA A 429 -0.57 1.50 8.75
C ALA A 429 -0.66 2.98 9.14
N GLU A 430 -1.83 3.41 9.65
CA GLU A 430 -2.06 4.78 10.12
C GLU A 430 -1.11 5.18 11.24
N ILE A 431 -1.11 4.45 12.36
CA ILE A 431 -0.32 4.78 13.55
C ILE A 431 1.18 4.61 13.30
N VAL A 432 1.56 3.64 12.47
CA VAL A 432 2.95 3.42 12.03
C VAL A 432 3.44 4.63 11.22
N ARG A 433 2.69 5.03 10.17
CA ARG A 433 3.04 6.22 9.38
C ARG A 433 3.13 7.46 10.27
N ASP A 434 2.15 7.64 11.14
CA ASP A 434 2.05 8.82 11.99
C ASP A 434 3.23 8.94 12.97
N ASN A 435 3.76 7.82 13.47
CA ASN A 435 5.02 7.84 14.23
C ASN A 435 6.20 8.30 13.37
N GLY A 436 6.27 7.87 12.10
CA GLY A 436 7.26 8.35 11.15
C GLY A 436 7.14 9.85 10.88
N LEU A 437 5.91 10.37 10.74
CA LEU A 437 5.65 11.81 10.61
C LEU A 437 6.15 12.59 11.83
N ARG A 438 5.92 12.07 13.05
CA ARG A 438 6.46 12.68 14.29
C ARG A 438 7.98 12.74 14.30
N GLY A 439 8.66 11.71 13.79
CA GLY A 439 10.11 11.67 13.65
C GLY A 439 10.61 12.71 12.66
N ILE A 440 9.97 12.80 11.49
CA ILE A 440 10.33 13.73 10.43
C ILE A 440 10.11 15.18 10.87
N TYR A 441 8.93 15.51 11.40
CA TYR A 441 8.63 16.87 11.84
C TYR A 441 9.47 17.30 13.04
N GLY A 442 9.72 16.39 13.99
CA GLY A 442 10.59 16.65 15.13
C GLY A 442 12.03 16.93 14.71
N ASN A 443 12.57 16.09 13.81
CA ASN A 443 13.90 16.31 13.25
C ASN A 443 13.98 17.62 12.47
N TRP A 444 12.99 17.89 11.61
CA TRP A 444 12.94 19.10 10.80
C TRP A 444 12.84 20.37 11.65
N ALA A 445 12.01 20.37 12.70
CA ALA A 445 11.92 21.48 13.66
C ALA A 445 13.27 21.83 14.28
N TYR A 446 14.06 20.82 14.64
CA TYR A 446 15.41 21.06 15.16
C TYR A 446 16.35 21.58 14.06
N VAL A 447 16.54 20.85 12.96
CA VAL A 447 17.57 21.19 11.97
C VAL A 447 17.29 22.50 11.23
N HIS A 448 16.03 22.79 10.89
CA HIS A 448 15.64 24.01 10.17
C HIS A 448 15.88 25.27 10.99
N ASN A 449 15.61 25.21 12.30
CA ASN A 449 15.73 26.36 13.19
C ASN A 449 17.15 26.57 13.73
N ASN A 450 17.98 25.52 13.80
CA ASN A 450 19.27 25.57 14.50
C ASN A 450 20.50 25.43 13.59
N LEU A 451 20.36 24.85 12.38
CA LEU A 451 21.51 24.56 11.52
C LEU A 451 21.49 25.39 10.22
N ASP A 452 22.59 26.12 9.96
CA ASP A 452 22.69 27.04 8.84
C ASP A 452 22.45 26.40 7.46
N GLN A 453 22.86 25.15 7.28
CA GLN A 453 22.69 24.43 6.01
C GLN A 453 21.23 24.11 5.64
N PHE A 454 20.31 24.19 6.61
CA PHE A 454 18.88 23.95 6.41
C PHE A 454 18.06 25.24 6.27
N LYS A 455 18.61 26.40 6.66
CA LYS A 455 17.87 27.67 6.68
C LYS A 455 17.26 28.06 5.33
N ASN A 456 17.86 27.65 4.20
CA ASN A 456 17.36 27.93 2.84
C ASN A 456 16.58 26.78 2.22
N ARG A 457 16.05 25.87 3.04
CA ARG A 457 15.37 24.65 2.60
C ARG A 457 13.97 24.56 3.15
N GLU A 458 13.16 23.73 2.49
CA GLU A 458 11.81 23.39 2.93
C GLU A 458 11.56 21.91 2.64
N ILE A 459 10.73 21.25 3.45
CA ILE A 459 10.14 19.97 3.04
C ILE A 459 9.22 20.27 1.87
N THR A 460 9.52 19.69 0.71
CA THR A 460 8.79 19.88 -0.54
C THR A 460 7.98 18.66 -0.94
N TRP A 461 8.27 17.51 -0.33
CA TRP A 461 7.49 16.30 -0.50
C TRP A 461 7.57 15.44 0.77
N LEU A 462 6.43 14.89 1.16
CA LEU A 462 6.30 14.00 2.31
C LEU A 462 5.31 12.89 1.97
N SER A 463 5.74 11.65 2.16
CA SER A 463 4.93 10.49 1.88
C SER A 463 3.74 10.41 2.83
N HIS A 464 2.54 10.26 2.27
CA HIS A 464 1.32 9.96 3.01
C HIS A 464 0.95 8.46 2.97
N ILE A 465 1.63 7.70 2.11
CA ILE A 465 1.47 6.26 1.89
C ILE A 465 2.81 5.60 2.18
N GLY A 466 2.91 4.86 3.28
CA GLY A 466 4.17 4.28 3.71
C GLY A 466 4.62 3.08 2.87
N GLY A 467 5.94 2.90 2.77
CA GLY A 467 6.56 1.76 2.08
C GLY A 467 6.70 0.56 2.99
N LYS A 468 5.65 -0.26 3.11
CA LYS A 468 5.64 -1.51 3.89
C LYS A 468 6.66 -2.52 3.32
N ARG A 469 7.50 -3.10 4.19
CA ARG A 469 8.52 -4.09 3.81
C ARG A 469 8.09 -5.53 4.05
N GLU A 470 7.38 -5.75 5.14
CA GLU A 470 6.90 -7.06 5.57
C GLU A 470 5.49 -6.93 6.17
N SER A 471 4.71 -7.99 6.01
CA SER A 471 3.36 -8.15 6.54
C SER A 471 3.09 -9.66 6.56
N ARG A 472 1.88 -10.12 6.24
CA ARG A 472 1.56 -11.55 6.18
C ARG A 472 2.33 -12.23 5.04
N ARG A 473 2.92 -13.39 5.36
CA ARG A 473 3.48 -14.33 4.39
C ARG A 473 2.54 -15.52 4.30
N LEU A 474 1.98 -15.74 3.12
CA LEU A 474 1.09 -16.87 2.85
C LEU A 474 1.91 -18.16 2.72
N LEU A 475 1.30 -19.30 3.07
CA LEU A 475 1.99 -20.60 3.06
C LEU A 475 1.65 -21.40 1.80
N GLY A 476 2.70 -21.81 1.09
CA GLY A 476 2.65 -22.73 -0.03
C GLY A 476 3.08 -24.13 0.39
N ASP A 477 3.24 -25.03 -0.59
CA ASP A 477 3.74 -26.38 -0.33
C ASP A 477 5.22 -26.41 0.06
N LEU A 478 5.93 -25.33 -0.23
CA LEU A 478 7.29 -25.11 0.19
C LEU A 478 7.40 -23.72 0.81
N ILE A 479 8.00 -23.67 2.00
CA ILE A 479 8.44 -22.43 2.65
C ILE A 479 9.93 -22.30 2.38
N LEU A 480 10.34 -21.28 1.63
CA LEU A 480 11.76 -21.01 1.41
C LEU A 480 12.40 -20.45 2.68
N THR A 481 13.55 -20.97 3.05
CA THR A 481 14.29 -20.63 4.28
C THR A 481 15.66 -20.00 3.97
N GLU A 482 16.26 -19.32 4.95
CA GLU A 482 17.66 -18.87 4.88
C GLU A 482 18.62 -20.05 4.66
N ASN A 483 18.31 -21.21 5.25
CA ASN A 483 19.09 -22.43 5.06
C ASN A 483 19.11 -22.90 3.60
N ASP A 484 17.99 -22.76 2.86
CA ASP A 484 17.96 -23.08 1.44
C ASP A 484 18.91 -22.18 0.63
N ILE A 485 18.97 -20.90 1.01
CA ILE A 485 19.77 -19.87 0.37
C ILE A 485 21.27 -20.14 0.62
N ILE A 486 21.65 -20.40 1.87
CA ILE A 486 23.03 -20.67 2.26
C ILE A 486 23.54 -21.97 1.63
N ASN A 487 22.72 -23.02 1.67
CA ASN A 487 23.10 -24.34 1.16
C ASN A 487 22.91 -24.49 -0.36
N GLN A 488 22.40 -23.45 -1.04
CA GLN A 488 22.14 -23.44 -2.49
C GLN A 488 21.30 -24.65 -2.92
N VAL A 489 20.21 -24.92 -2.18
CA VAL A 489 19.34 -26.07 -2.43
C VAL A 489 18.78 -25.99 -3.84
N GLU A 490 18.99 -27.04 -4.63
CA GLU A 490 18.45 -27.14 -5.97
C GLU A 490 17.03 -27.71 -5.93
N TYR A 491 16.11 -26.99 -6.57
CA TYR A 491 14.72 -27.40 -6.69
C TYR A 491 14.37 -27.76 -8.14
N PRO A 492 13.60 -28.85 -8.38
CA PRO A 492 13.18 -29.24 -9.73
C PRO A 492 12.27 -28.19 -10.37
N ASP A 493 11.56 -27.42 -9.55
CA ASP A 493 10.65 -26.34 -9.93
C ASP A 493 11.26 -24.94 -9.74
N ALA A 494 12.59 -24.84 -9.74
CA ALA A 494 13.30 -23.56 -9.80
C ALA A 494 12.74 -22.67 -10.92
N SER A 495 12.35 -21.43 -10.59
CA SER A 495 11.50 -20.60 -11.46
C SER A 495 12.07 -19.20 -11.78
N PHE A 496 12.46 -18.42 -10.77
CA PHE A 496 13.11 -17.11 -10.94
C PHE A 496 14.33 -17.00 -10.02
N THR A 497 15.28 -16.11 -10.34
CA THR A 497 16.49 -15.94 -9.52
C THR A 497 16.36 -14.75 -8.58
N SER A 498 16.73 -14.95 -7.31
CA SER A 498 17.04 -13.83 -6.43
C SER A 498 18.54 -13.54 -6.43
N THR A 499 18.89 -12.25 -6.45
CA THR A 499 20.27 -11.75 -6.40
C THR A 499 20.49 -10.71 -5.31
N TRP A 500 19.48 -10.45 -4.48
CA TRP A 500 19.56 -9.43 -3.44
C TRP A 500 20.10 -10.04 -2.15
N SER A 501 20.94 -9.30 -1.43
CA SER A 501 21.48 -9.74 -0.14
C SER A 501 20.38 -10.04 0.88
N LEU A 502 20.76 -10.72 1.95
CA LEU A 502 19.91 -10.91 3.12
C LEU A 502 19.73 -9.55 3.81
N ASP A 503 18.71 -8.80 3.39
CA ASP A 503 18.47 -7.39 3.71
C ASP A 503 17.49 -7.27 4.90
N LEU A 504 18.03 -7.41 6.12
CA LEU A 504 17.27 -7.39 7.38
C LEU A 504 17.43 -6.07 8.12
N HIS A 505 16.33 -5.47 8.53
CA HIS A 505 16.29 -4.14 9.12
C HIS A 505 16.08 -4.21 10.63
N TYR A 506 16.76 -3.33 11.36
CA TYR A 506 16.68 -3.23 12.81
C TYR A 506 16.69 -1.77 13.24
N ALA A 507 15.98 -1.43 14.32
CA ALA A 507 16.08 -0.11 14.92
C ALA A 507 17.53 0.15 15.38
N THR A 508 18.05 1.37 15.16
CA THR A 508 19.39 1.70 15.67
C THR A 508 19.40 1.62 17.20
N PRO A 509 20.52 1.17 17.83
CA PRO A 509 20.55 1.02 19.29
C PRO A 509 20.19 2.31 20.04
N GLU A 510 20.68 3.45 19.56
CA GLU A 510 20.36 4.75 20.15
C GLU A 510 18.88 5.12 19.97
N ASN A 511 18.31 4.94 18.77
CA ASN A 511 16.89 5.24 18.53
C ASN A 511 15.98 4.34 19.37
N LYS A 512 16.33 3.05 19.50
CA LYS A 512 15.63 2.09 20.36
C LYS A 512 15.69 2.49 21.84
N GLN A 513 16.82 3.00 22.31
CA GLN A 513 16.95 3.51 23.68
C GLN A 513 16.11 4.76 23.92
N ARG A 514 16.07 5.67 22.95
CA ARG A 514 15.33 6.96 23.07
C ARG A 514 13.82 6.80 22.88
N TYR A 515 13.39 5.91 21.98
CA TYR A 515 11.99 5.74 21.60
C TYR A 515 11.55 4.27 21.63
N PRO A 516 11.61 3.60 22.78
CA PRO A 516 11.26 2.18 22.87
C PRO A 516 9.82 1.92 22.41
N GLY A 517 9.66 1.07 21.39
CA GLY A 517 8.38 0.73 20.77
C GLY A 517 7.86 1.77 19.74
N TRP A 518 8.56 2.89 19.59
CA TRP A 518 8.23 3.98 18.67
C TRP A 518 9.45 4.38 17.84
N GLU A 519 10.30 3.41 17.55
CA GLU A 519 11.52 3.60 16.79
C GLU A 519 11.18 4.11 15.38
N TRP A 520 12.00 5.03 14.88
CA TRP A 520 11.80 5.72 13.60
C TRP A 520 13.07 5.83 12.76
N GLN A 521 14.18 5.29 13.27
CA GLN A 521 15.46 5.21 12.58
C GLN A 521 15.98 3.77 12.64
N THR A 522 16.40 3.26 11.49
CA THR A 522 16.84 1.87 11.35
C THR A 522 18.23 1.78 10.72
N TYR A 523 18.87 0.64 10.89
CA TYR A 523 20.01 0.20 10.10
C TYR A 523 19.67 -1.15 9.47
N CYS A 524 20.52 -1.61 8.56
CA CYS A 524 20.33 -2.88 7.88
C CYS A 524 21.58 -3.73 8.00
N ILE A 525 21.38 -5.02 8.30
CA ILE A 525 22.38 -6.07 8.09
C ILE A 525 22.15 -6.59 6.69
N GLN A 526 23.19 -6.55 5.85
CA GLN A 526 23.15 -7.00 4.47
C GLN A 526 24.22 -8.07 4.24
N ASP A 527 23.86 -9.33 4.46
CA ASP A 527 24.78 -10.43 4.19
C ASP A 527 24.74 -10.81 2.69
N PRO A 528 25.88 -10.77 1.99
CA PRO A 528 25.92 -11.15 0.58
C PRO A 528 25.51 -12.61 0.39
N ILE A 529 24.72 -12.86 -0.66
CA ILE A 529 24.32 -14.22 -1.04
C ILE A 529 24.87 -14.56 -2.42
N LYS A 530 25.04 -15.85 -2.69
CA LYS A 530 25.17 -16.34 -4.06
C LYS A 530 23.78 -16.32 -4.70
N PRO A 531 23.62 -15.82 -5.95
CA PRO A 531 22.36 -15.90 -6.67
C PRO A 531 21.79 -17.32 -6.65
N TYR A 532 20.52 -17.46 -6.30
CA TYR A 532 19.85 -18.76 -6.17
C TYR A 532 18.47 -18.73 -6.81
N HIS A 533 17.94 -19.91 -7.11
CA HIS A 533 16.67 -20.03 -7.81
C HIS A 533 15.53 -20.34 -6.84
N VAL A 534 14.49 -19.51 -6.89
CA VAL A 534 13.31 -19.66 -6.04
C VAL A 534 12.34 -20.65 -6.71
N PRO A 535 11.85 -21.67 -5.97
CA PRO A 535 10.94 -22.68 -6.51
C PRO A 535 9.50 -22.16 -6.66
N TYR A 536 8.82 -22.64 -7.71
CA TYR A 536 7.44 -22.30 -8.04
C TYR A 536 6.44 -22.62 -6.92
N ARG A 537 6.68 -23.66 -6.11
CA ARG A 537 5.84 -24.02 -4.95
C ARG A 537 5.70 -22.92 -3.88
N THR A 538 6.52 -21.89 -3.92
CA THR A 538 6.40 -20.70 -3.06
C THR A 538 5.36 -19.69 -3.55
N LEU A 539 4.78 -19.89 -4.75
CA LEU A 539 3.94 -18.92 -5.46
C LEU A 539 2.45 -19.28 -5.51
N TYR A 540 2.00 -20.26 -4.74
CA TYR A 540 0.58 -20.59 -4.59
C TYR A 540 0.21 -21.04 -3.18
N SER A 541 -1.05 -20.83 -2.79
CA SER A 541 -1.56 -21.23 -1.48
C SER A 541 -1.64 -22.75 -1.35
N ARG A 542 -1.21 -23.29 -0.20
CA ARG A 542 -1.32 -24.72 0.07
C ARG A 542 -2.75 -25.20 0.34
N ASN A 543 -3.66 -24.31 0.75
CA ASN A 543 -5.02 -24.69 1.18
C ASN A 543 -6.16 -23.97 0.44
N VAL A 544 -5.87 -22.95 -0.39
CA VAL A 544 -6.85 -22.31 -1.28
C VAL A 544 -6.49 -22.66 -2.74
N ASP A 545 -7.21 -23.63 -3.28
CA ASP A 545 -6.90 -24.35 -4.52
C ASP A 545 -6.75 -23.49 -5.79
N ASN A 546 -7.25 -22.26 -5.82
CA ASN A 546 -7.20 -21.40 -6.99
C ASN A 546 -6.51 -20.06 -6.74
N LEU A 547 -5.68 -20.00 -5.70
CA LEU A 547 -4.95 -18.80 -5.28
C LEU A 547 -3.45 -18.91 -5.55
N PHE A 548 -2.95 -18.03 -6.41
CA PHE A 548 -1.54 -17.68 -6.54
C PHE A 548 -1.16 -16.55 -5.58
N MET A 549 0.14 -16.41 -5.35
CA MET A 549 0.73 -15.30 -4.60
C MET A 549 2.01 -14.83 -5.29
N ALA A 550 2.16 -13.52 -5.43
CA ALA A 550 3.37 -12.89 -5.98
C ALA A 550 3.57 -11.52 -5.37
N GLY A 551 4.74 -11.29 -4.77
CA GLY A 551 5.07 -10.06 -4.07
C GLY A 551 5.85 -10.36 -2.80
N ARG A 552 5.55 -9.61 -1.74
CA ARG A 552 6.17 -9.78 -0.42
C ARG A 552 5.47 -10.82 0.46
N ASN A 553 4.36 -11.34 -0.04
CA ASN A 553 3.44 -12.25 0.65
C ASN A 553 3.64 -13.72 0.27
N ILE A 554 4.68 -14.06 -0.51
CA ILE A 554 4.97 -15.43 -0.92
C ILE A 554 5.47 -16.30 0.25
N SER A 555 5.57 -17.62 0.03
CA SER A 555 5.89 -18.57 1.10
C SER A 555 7.37 -18.63 1.41
N VAL A 556 7.78 -17.85 2.41
CA VAL A 556 9.16 -17.72 2.87
C VAL A 556 9.20 -17.47 4.39
N THR A 557 10.33 -17.73 5.04
CA THR A 557 10.59 -17.24 6.42
C THR A 557 10.89 -15.74 6.42
N HIS A 558 10.86 -15.11 7.61
CA HIS A 558 11.25 -13.71 7.79
C HIS A 558 12.64 -13.43 7.22
N ALA A 559 13.61 -14.30 7.50
CA ALA A 559 14.97 -14.15 6.99
C ALA A 559 14.99 -14.23 5.45
N ALA A 560 14.43 -15.29 4.87
CA ALA A 560 14.42 -15.49 3.42
C ALA A 560 13.70 -14.36 2.67
N LEU A 561 12.65 -13.75 3.26
CA LEU A 561 11.94 -12.60 2.70
C LEU A 561 12.90 -11.46 2.33
N GLY A 562 13.94 -11.22 3.14
CA GLY A 562 14.95 -10.19 2.92
C GLY A 562 15.58 -10.25 1.52
N THR A 563 15.71 -11.45 0.96
CA THR A 563 16.33 -11.67 -0.35
C THR A 563 15.35 -11.56 -1.52
N VAL A 564 14.06 -11.88 -1.34
CA VAL A 564 13.10 -12.01 -2.46
C VAL A 564 12.19 -10.81 -2.65
N ARG A 565 12.06 -9.94 -1.64
CA ARG A 565 11.06 -8.86 -1.59
C ARG A 565 11.33 -7.66 -2.51
N VAL A 566 12.51 -7.59 -3.11
CA VAL A 566 12.94 -6.43 -3.91
C VAL A 566 12.24 -6.42 -5.27
N MET A 567 11.88 -5.23 -5.76
CA MET A 567 10.89 -5.04 -6.83
C MET A 567 11.23 -5.74 -8.16
N VAL A 568 12.50 -5.93 -8.52
CA VAL A 568 12.88 -6.71 -9.70
C VAL A 568 12.53 -8.18 -9.51
N THR A 569 12.94 -8.75 -8.38
CA THR A 569 12.63 -10.13 -8.00
C THR A 569 11.12 -10.36 -7.91
N THR A 570 10.38 -9.40 -7.33
CA THR A 570 8.91 -9.49 -7.29
C THR A 570 8.25 -9.37 -8.66
N GLY A 571 8.83 -8.59 -9.57
CA GLY A 571 8.41 -8.57 -10.96
C GLY A 571 8.61 -9.91 -11.66
N MET A 572 9.77 -10.54 -11.48
CA MET A 572 10.10 -11.84 -12.09
C MET A 572 9.19 -12.96 -11.59
N MET A 573 8.91 -13.04 -10.28
CA MET A 573 7.93 -14.01 -9.77
C MET A 573 6.53 -13.77 -10.34
N GLY A 574 6.14 -12.51 -10.59
CA GLY A 574 4.87 -12.21 -11.24
C GLY A 574 4.80 -12.72 -12.69
N GLU A 575 5.90 -12.63 -13.45
CA GLU A 575 5.97 -13.25 -14.78
C GLU A 575 5.71 -14.76 -14.72
N VAL A 576 6.34 -15.45 -13.76
CA VAL A 576 6.14 -16.89 -13.53
C VAL A 576 4.68 -17.18 -13.17
N VAL A 577 4.06 -16.41 -12.28
CA VAL A 577 2.64 -16.59 -11.92
C VAL A 577 1.74 -16.42 -13.14
N GLY A 578 1.98 -15.44 -14.00
CA GLY A 578 1.21 -15.27 -15.23
C GLY A 578 1.34 -16.45 -16.20
N MET A 579 2.55 -17.01 -16.34
CA MET A 579 2.79 -18.24 -17.13
C MET A 579 2.10 -19.47 -16.53
N ALA A 580 2.14 -19.60 -15.20
CA ALA A 580 1.51 -20.69 -14.48
C ALA A 580 -0.01 -20.60 -14.53
N ALA A 581 -0.59 -19.40 -14.43
CA ALA A 581 -2.03 -19.18 -14.61
C ALA A 581 -2.49 -19.59 -16.02
N ALA A 582 -1.73 -19.24 -17.05
CA ALA A 582 -2.03 -19.68 -18.41
C ALA A 582 -1.99 -21.21 -18.55
N THR A 583 -0.95 -21.83 -17.99
CA THR A 583 -0.83 -23.30 -17.94
C THR A 583 -1.99 -23.95 -17.18
N ALA A 584 -2.42 -23.35 -16.08
CA ALA A 584 -3.53 -23.83 -15.26
C ALA A 584 -4.87 -23.78 -16.02
N ILE A 585 -5.17 -22.65 -16.68
CA ILE A 585 -6.41 -22.47 -17.46
C ILE A 585 -6.47 -23.44 -18.65
N GLU A 586 -5.38 -23.55 -19.42
CA GLU A 586 -5.33 -24.44 -20.60
C GLU A 586 -5.55 -25.91 -20.26
N ASN A 587 -5.08 -26.35 -19.09
CA ASN A 587 -5.18 -27.74 -18.65
C ASN A 587 -6.34 -27.99 -17.65
N GLY A 588 -7.13 -26.96 -17.33
CA GLY A 588 -8.23 -27.07 -16.36
C GLY A 588 -7.76 -27.52 -14.96
N THR A 589 -6.61 -27.04 -14.50
CA THR A 589 -5.96 -27.47 -13.26
C THR A 589 -5.79 -26.32 -12.25
N SER A 590 -5.50 -26.66 -10.99
CA SER A 590 -5.09 -25.71 -9.95
C SER A 590 -3.63 -25.28 -10.11
N PRO A 591 -3.19 -24.20 -9.43
CA PRO A 591 -1.77 -23.84 -9.32
C PRO A 591 -0.90 -25.03 -8.85
N ARG A 592 -1.33 -25.73 -7.80
CA ARG A 592 -0.69 -26.98 -7.34
C ARG A 592 -0.58 -28.02 -8.45
N GLY A 593 -1.65 -28.24 -9.21
CA GLY A 593 -1.64 -29.21 -10.30
C GLY A 593 -0.74 -28.81 -11.47
N VAL A 594 -0.39 -27.52 -11.63
CA VAL A 594 0.68 -27.11 -12.56
C VAL A 594 2.01 -27.74 -12.13
N TYR A 595 2.35 -27.70 -10.84
CA TYR A 595 3.55 -28.37 -10.33
C TYR A 595 3.46 -29.90 -10.45
N GLU A 596 2.34 -30.49 -10.02
CA GLU A 596 2.22 -31.96 -9.93
C GLU A 596 2.13 -32.65 -11.29
N LYS A 597 1.57 -31.99 -12.31
CA LYS A 597 1.18 -32.63 -13.58
C LYS A 597 1.66 -31.91 -14.84
N HIS A 598 1.98 -30.61 -14.76
CA HIS A 598 2.28 -29.79 -15.93
C HIS A 598 3.56 -28.95 -15.77
N LEU A 599 4.49 -29.37 -14.90
CA LEU A 599 5.71 -28.61 -14.61
C LEU A 599 6.56 -28.43 -15.88
N ASP A 600 6.67 -29.47 -16.72
CA ASP A 600 7.39 -29.40 -17.99
C ASP A 600 6.85 -28.33 -18.93
N GLN A 601 5.53 -28.10 -18.92
CA GLN A 601 4.91 -27.05 -19.73
C GLN A 601 5.25 -25.66 -19.17
N LEU A 602 5.22 -25.50 -17.85
CA LEU A 602 5.63 -24.26 -17.20
C LEU A 602 7.11 -23.95 -17.47
N ILE A 603 7.99 -24.96 -17.37
CA ILE A 603 9.42 -24.82 -17.70
C ILE A 603 9.60 -24.34 -19.13
N LYS A 604 8.94 -24.98 -20.11
CA LYS A 604 8.98 -24.54 -21.52
C LYS A 604 8.52 -23.10 -21.71
N ARG A 605 7.53 -22.63 -20.94
CA ARG A 605 7.10 -21.22 -20.96
C ARG A 605 8.15 -20.28 -20.37
N MET A 606 8.80 -20.67 -19.27
CA MET A 606 9.87 -19.88 -18.67
C MET A 606 11.09 -19.77 -19.59
N GLU A 607 11.45 -20.85 -20.28
CA GLU A 607 12.48 -20.86 -21.33
C GLU A 607 12.10 -19.97 -22.52
N ALA A 608 10.83 -20.02 -22.94
CA ALA A 608 10.33 -19.23 -24.05
C ALA A 608 10.22 -17.73 -23.71
N GLY A 609 9.94 -17.38 -22.46
CA GLY A 609 9.63 -16.03 -21.99
C GLY A 609 8.25 -15.55 -22.46
N VAL A 610 7.76 -14.44 -21.88
CA VAL A 610 6.57 -13.76 -22.39
C VAL A 610 6.99 -12.82 -23.53
N PRO A 611 6.23 -12.77 -24.65
CA PRO A 611 6.48 -11.79 -25.70
C PRO A 611 6.43 -10.35 -25.16
N THR A 612 7.44 -9.56 -25.51
CA THR A 612 7.45 -8.10 -25.27
C THR A 612 7.07 -7.36 -26.54
N LYS A 613 6.33 -6.26 -26.42
CA LYS A 613 6.14 -5.34 -27.55
C LYS A 613 7.45 -4.53 -27.71
N PRO A 614 7.95 -4.27 -28.93
CA PRO A 614 9.12 -3.41 -29.13
C PRO A 614 8.88 -2.05 -28.46
N ASN A 615 9.74 -1.66 -27.51
CA ASN A 615 9.51 -0.50 -26.66
C ASN A 615 9.38 0.81 -27.46
N ALA A 616 8.36 1.62 -27.11
CA ALA A 616 8.15 3.01 -27.53
C ALA A 616 9.22 4.01 -27.02
N MET A 617 10.23 3.53 -26.27
CA MET A 617 11.33 4.33 -25.71
C MET A 617 12.72 3.80 -26.07
N GLN A 618 12.95 3.40 -27.32
CA GLN A 618 14.30 3.34 -27.88
C GLN A 618 14.86 4.77 -28.07
N LYS A 619 15.19 5.45 -26.97
CA LYS A 619 16.30 6.42 -26.99
C LYS A 619 17.41 5.76 -26.19
N GLU A 620 18.57 5.62 -26.83
CA GLU A 620 19.74 4.91 -26.31
C GLU A 620 19.96 5.18 -24.81
N PRO A 621 20.28 4.15 -24.00
CA PRO A 621 20.68 4.39 -22.62
C PRO A 621 21.92 5.32 -22.62
N PRO A 622 21.95 6.38 -21.82
CA PRO A 622 23.11 7.26 -21.76
C PRO A 622 24.33 6.44 -21.30
N LYS A 623 25.43 6.54 -22.07
CA LYS A 623 26.72 5.90 -21.74
C LYS A 623 27.12 6.25 -20.31
N TYR A 624 27.10 5.25 -19.42
CA TYR A 624 27.62 5.38 -18.07
C TYR A 624 29.12 5.70 -18.15
N LYS A 625 29.52 6.90 -17.69
CA LYS A 625 30.92 7.22 -17.40
C LYS A 625 31.12 6.99 -15.89
N PRO A 626 31.91 6.00 -15.47
CA PRO A 626 32.21 5.83 -14.05
C PRO A 626 32.89 7.10 -13.53
N LYS A 627 32.32 7.72 -12.50
CA LYS A 627 33.07 8.63 -11.66
C LYS A 627 33.97 7.76 -10.78
N VAL A 628 35.26 7.81 -11.05
CA VAL A 628 36.29 7.26 -10.16
C VAL A 628 36.07 7.90 -8.79
N ALA A 629 35.75 7.07 -7.79
CA ALA A 629 35.69 7.50 -6.41
C ALA A 629 37.13 7.85 -5.98
N ALA A 630 37.37 9.13 -5.71
CA ALA A 630 38.53 9.51 -4.91
C ALA A 630 38.25 9.10 -3.47
N ALA A 631 39.13 8.27 -2.93
CA ALA A 631 39.16 7.84 -1.54
C ALA A 631 39.46 9.01 -0.58
N GLY A 632 38.96 8.88 0.65
CA GLY A 632 39.26 9.69 1.83
C GLY A 632 38.09 9.54 2.81
N VAL A 633 38.09 8.59 3.75
CA VAL A 633 38.85 8.59 5.02
C VAL A 633 38.68 9.92 5.78
N HIS A 634 37.56 10.06 6.50
CA HIS A 634 37.49 10.03 7.97
C HIS A 634 36.04 10.04 8.45
#